data_AF-A0A0K2JCB5-F1
#
_entry.id   AF-A0A0K2JCB5-F1
#
_cell.length_a   1.000
_cell.length_b   1.000
_cell.length_c   1.000
_cell.angle_alpha   90.00
_cell.angle_beta   90.00
_cell.angle_gamma   90.00
#
_symmetry.space_group_name_H-M   'P 1'
#
loop_
_entity.id
_entity.type
_entity.pdbx_description
1 polymer ?
#
loop_
_entity_poly.entity_id
_entity_poly.type
_entity_poly.pdbx_seq_one_letter_code
_entity_poly.pdbx_strand_id
1 'polypeptide(L)'
;MKKKIFLVLQFLLLSVILTAGNAETYNSFEKFNVRFSNANLPFQIVVNDSKGKEYYPAELNVGNYLFFSPTRLAGLNYYEFFSDVLKKDFKTYTTNKKGKIKKESKVYHYNKSDFYANYKDMIKSDRSEIKDFLGIVSADTKLISPNTYKITNYVTDRGFLITIPMNMAFYVKQVSDSKFIWSLNNNFDKIDYTFTLENKKLIVRNDKEQIVFTAYRNENSLFFETAKDKFEYKVNEEDSQFESYKNGKLFESLKYKTE
;
A
#
# COMPACT_ATOMS: atom_id res chain seq x y z
N MET A 1 13.31 44.82 1.48
CA MET A 1 13.77 43.40 1.47
C MET A 1 13.06 42.44 2.43
N LYS A 2 12.16 42.88 3.33
CA LYS A 2 11.53 41.99 4.34
C LYS A 2 10.43 41.04 3.82
N LYS A 3 9.75 41.35 2.70
CA LYS A 3 8.63 40.54 2.17
C LYS A 3 9.05 39.23 1.48
N LYS A 4 10.22 39.19 0.82
CA LYS A 4 10.70 37.98 0.12
C LYS A 4 11.22 36.91 1.08
N ILE A 5 11.86 37.31 2.18
CA ILE A 5 12.37 36.38 3.20
C ILE A 5 11.22 35.69 3.94
N PHE A 6 10.12 36.41 4.22
CA PHE A 6 8.95 35.87 4.91
C PHE A 6 8.23 34.77 4.10
N LEU A 7 8.15 34.94 2.78
CA LEU A 7 7.52 33.98 1.86
C LEU A 7 8.35 32.70 1.69
N VAL A 8 9.68 32.82 1.67
CA VAL A 8 10.60 31.67 1.63
C VAL A 8 10.58 30.92 2.96
N LEU A 9 10.52 31.62 4.10
CA LEU A 9 10.38 30.98 5.41
C LEU A 9 9.04 30.27 5.57
N GLN A 10 7.93 30.82 5.04
CA GLN A 10 6.63 30.16 5.05
C GLN A 10 6.62 28.92 4.14
N PHE A 11 7.25 28.96 2.97
CA PHE A 11 7.41 27.78 2.11
C PHE A 11 8.30 26.72 2.76
N LEU A 12 9.36 27.11 3.48
CA LEU A 12 10.20 26.19 4.24
C LEU A 12 9.44 25.62 5.45
N LEU A 13 8.66 26.44 6.16
CA LEU A 13 7.79 25.97 7.23
C LEU A 13 6.73 25.01 6.68
N LEU A 14 6.10 25.29 5.54
CA LEU A 14 5.13 24.40 4.90
C LEU A 14 5.76 23.09 4.39
N SER A 15 6.98 23.14 3.85
CA SER A 15 7.72 21.93 3.44
C SER A 15 8.25 21.12 4.62
N VAL A 16 8.54 21.76 5.76
CA VAL A 16 8.87 21.11 7.03
C VAL A 16 7.62 20.60 7.75
N ILE A 17 6.47 21.26 7.61
CA ILE A 17 5.19 20.80 8.16
C ILE A 17 4.67 19.59 7.37
N LEU A 18 4.94 19.51 6.06
CA LEU A 18 4.69 18.29 5.26
C LEU A 18 5.63 17.12 5.64
N THR A 19 6.74 17.36 6.33
CA THR A 19 7.63 16.30 6.85
C THR A 19 7.47 16.05 8.36
N ALA A 20 6.81 16.93 9.11
CA ALA A 20 6.77 16.88 10.58
C ALA A 20 5.36 17.00 11.21
N GLY A 21 4.29 17.06 10.42
CA GLY A 21 2.91 17.00 10.93
C GLY A 21 2.52 15.59 11.39
N ASN A 22 3.04 15.17 12.54
CA ASN A 22 2.57 14.04 13.35
C ASN A 22 2.20 12.79 12.55
N ALA A 23 3.21 11.99 12.20
CA ALA A 23 3.05 10.56 11.98
C ALA A 23 2.45 9.96 13.26
N GLU A 24 1.12 9.98 13.39
CA GLU A 24 0.42 9.15 14.35
C GLU A 24 0.82 7.71 14.08
N THR A 25 1.31 7.09 15.14
CA THR A 25 2.35 6.08 15.11
C THR A 25 1.83 4.66 15.05
N TYR A 26 0.52 4.51 14.89
CA TYR A 26 -0.15 3.21 14.90
C TYR A 26 -1.32 3.20 13.92
N ASN A 27 -1.55 2.01 13.38
CA ASN A 27 -2.64 1.73 12.49
C ASN A 27 -3.92 1.47 13.30
N SER A 28 -4.73 2.51 13.48
CA SER A 28 -5.96 2.46 14.28
C SER A 28 -7.25 2.34 13.44
N PHE A 29 -7.16 2.32 12.11
CA PHE A 29 -8.32 2.45 11.22
C PHE A 29 -9.18 3.69 11.52
N GLU A 30 -8.57 4.78 11.98
CA GLU A 30 -9.26 6.05 12.29
C GLU A 30 -9.13 7.05 11.15
N LYS A 31 -7.92 7.19 10.61
CA LYS A 31 -7.63 8.09 9.50
C LYS A 31 -6.73 7.43 8.47
N PHE A 32 -6.83 7.93 7.26
CA PHE A 32 -5.92 7.63 6.18
C PHE A 32 -4.79 8.65 6.14
N ASN A 33 -3.57 8.13 6.14
CA ASN A 33 -2.37 8.84 5.74
C ASN A 33 -1.89 8.26 4.41
N VAL A 34 -0.99 8.96 3.72
CA VAL A 34 -0.42 8.45 2.46
C VAL A 34 1.10 8.62 2.39
N ARG A 35 1.75 7.72 1.67
CA ARG A 35 3.15 7.85 1.24
C ARG A 35 3.35 7.20 -0.13
N PHE A 36 4.08 7.89 -1.00
CA PHE A 36 4.57 7.30 -2.25
C PHE A 36 5.65 6.27 -1.95
N SER A 37 5.70 5.19 -2.71
CA SER A 37 6.65 4.10 -2.48
C SER A 37 7.10 3.50 -3.80
N ASN A 38 8.35 3.03 -3.83
CA ASN A 38 8.86 2.07 -4.82
C ASN A 38 9.24 0.72 -4.17
N ALA A 39 8.84 0.49 -2.92
CA ALA A 39 9.16 -0.71 -2.19
C ALA A 39 8.36 -1.91 -2.73
N ASN A 40 9.07 -2.99 -3.03
CA ASN A 40 8.45 -4.28 -3.28
C ASN A 40 8.28 -5.01 -1.93
N LEU A 41 7.10 -4.89 -1.34
CA LEU A 41 6.70 -5.61 -0.13
C LEU A 41 5.67 -6.68 -0.49
N PRO A 42 5.62 -7.82 0.19
CA PRO A 42 4.58 -8.81 -0.08
C PRO A 42 3.23 -8.35 0.49
N PHE A 43 2.14 -8.71 -0.18
CA PHE A 43 0.80 -8.24 0.15
C PHE A 43 -0.28 -9.23 -0.30
N GLN A 44 -1.52 -8.96 0.14
CA GLN A 44 -2.74 -9.56 -0.36
C GLN A 44 -3.37 -8.70 -1.48
N ILE A 45 -3.86 -9.36 -2.53
CA ILE A 45 -4.40 -8.75 -3.77
C ILE A 45 -5.91 -8.54 -3.67
N VAL A 46 -6.42 -7.32 -3.98
CA VAL A 46 -7.88 -7.06 -4.08
C VAL A 46 -8.26 -5.97 -5.11
N VAL A 47 -9.55 -5.96 -5.46
CA VAL A 47 -10.32 -5.01 -6.29
C VAL A 47 -10.21 -5.18 -7.79
N ASN A 48 -9.04 -5.41 -8.38
CA ASN A 48 -8.96 -5.72 -9.81
C ASN A 48 -7.57 -6.21 -10.21
N ASP A 49 -7.27 -7.49 -9.97
CA ASP A 49 -6.09 -8.07 -10.63
C ASP A 49 -6.41 -8.18 -12.12
N SER A 50 -5.84 -7.29 -12.92
CA SER A 50 -5.94 -7.47 -14.37
C SER A 50 -5.08 -8.69 -14.72
N LYS A 51 -5.75 -9.84 -14.94
CA LYS A 51 -5.12 -11.13 -15.25
C LYS A 51 -3.90 -10.96 -16.16
N GLY A 52 -2.74 -11.43 -15.70
CA GLY A 52 -1.51 -11.48 -16.49
C GLY A 52 -0.65 -10.22 -16.48
N LYS A 53 -0.82 -9.30 -15.52
CA LYS A 53 0.05 -8.12 -15.40
C LYS A 53 1.09 -8.26 -14.30
N GLU A 54 2.31 -7.82 -14.60
CA GLU A 54 3.38 -7.66 -13.62
C GLU A 54 2.99 -6.60 -12.59
N TYR A 55 3.22 -6.92 -11.31
CA TYR A 55 3.11 -5.95 -10.22
C TYR A 55 4.20 -4.88 -10.36
N TYR A 56 3.79 -3.61 -10.28
CA TYR A 56 4.70 -2.47 -10.27
C TYR A 56 4.73 -1.86 -8.86
N PRO A 57 5.91 -1.75 -8.22
CA PRO A 57 6.01 -1.22 -6.88
C PRO A 57 5.86 0.31 -6.80
N ALA A 58 5.55 1.00 -7.90
CA ALA A 58 5.26 2.43 -7.91
C ALA A 58 3.88 2.74 -7.30
N GLU A 59 3.77 2.68 -5.98
CA GLU A 59 2.51 2.64 -5.25
C GLU A 59 2.18 3.95 -4.53
N LEU A 60 0.88 4.16 -4.30
CA LEU A 60 0.39 4.99 -3.20
C LEU A 60 0.09 4.08 -2.01
N ASN A 61 0.97 4.06 -1.02
CA ASN A 61 0.70 3.39 0.23
C ASN A 61 -0.17 4.28 1.10
N VAL A 62 -1.20 3.68 1.67
CA VAL A 62 -2.24 4.33 2.44
C VAL A 62 -2.21 3.70 3.83
N GLY A 63 -2.53 4.48 4.86
CA GLY A 63 -2.58 3.96 6.22
C GLY A 63 -3.54 2.77 6.27
N ASN A 64 -3.55 2.02 7.38
CA ASN A 64 -4.49 0.89 7.49
C ASN A 64 -4.12 -0.29 6.58
N TYR A 65 -2.81 -0.44 6.34
CA TYR A 65 -2.18 -1.47 5.51
C TYR A 65 -2.61 -1.45 4.03
N LEU A 66 -3.37 -0.45 3.59
CA LEU A 66 -3.91 -0.35 2.23
C LEU A 66 -2.89 0.23 1.26
N PHE A 67 -2.89 -0.18 0.00
CA PHE A 67 -2.15 0.53 -1.04
C PHE A 67 -2.90 0.50 -2.38
N PHE A 68 -2.49 1.38 -3.28
CA PHE A 68 -2.95 1.43 -4.68
C PHE A 68 -1.75 1.28 -5.61
N SER A 69 -1.86 0.40 -6.62
CA SER A 69 -0.77 0.16 -7.57
C SER A 69 -1.18 0.30 -9.04
N PRO A 70 -0.22 0.54 -9.95
CA PRO A 70 -0.42 0.68 -11.40
C PRO A 70 -1.14 -0.49 -12.06
N THR A 71 -1.20 -1.68 -11.45
CA THR A 71 -1.94 -2.83 -12.01
C THR A 71 -3.47 -2.72 -11.84
N ARG A 72 -3.99 -1.54 -11.46
CA ARG A 72 -5.39 -1.33 -11.06
C ARG A 72 -5.77 -2.15 -9.83
N LEU A 73 -4.81 -2.34 -8.95
CA LEU A 73 -4.97 -3.09 -7.72
C LEU A 73 -5.15 -2.15 -6.52
N ALA A 74 -6.04 -2.52 -5.61
CA ALA A 74 -5.99 -2.07 -4.22
C ALA A 74 -5.71 -3.27 -3.32
N GLY A 75 -4.59 -3.28 -2.60
CA GLY A 75 -4.20 -4.44 -1.79
C GLY A 75 -3.99 -4.11 -0.33
N LEU A 76 -3.80 -5.16 0.48
CA LEU A 76 -3.43 -5.05 1.88
C LEU A 76 -2.03 -5.60 2.10
N ASN A 77 -1.13 -4.76 2.61
CA ASN A 77 0.21 -5.17 3.00
C ASN A 77 0.19 -5.76 4.41
N TYR A 78 0.08 -7.09 4.48
CA TYR A 78 0.08 -7.81 5.76
C TYR A 78 1.47 -7.82 6.45
N TYR A 79 2.57 -7.48 5.75
CA TYR A 79 3.88 -7.35 6.40
C TYR A 79 3.99 -6.10 7.28
N GLU A 80 3.34 -5.00 6.91
CA GLU A 80 3.22 -3.85 7.80
C GLU A 80 2.39 -4.18 9.04
N PHE A 81 1.36 -5.00 8.88
CA PHE A 81 0.60 -5.53 10.01
C PHE A 81 1.46 -6.39 10.94
N PHE A 82 2.27 -7.29 10.39
CA PHE A 82 3.20 -8.10 11.18
C PHE A 82 4.21 -7.23 11.94
N SER A 83 4.77 -6.20 11.29
CA SER A 83 5.68 -5.24 11.93
C SER A 83 5.02 -4.54 13.12
N ASP A 84 3.77 -4.09 12.93
CA ASP A 84 3.00 -3.38 13.94
C ASP A 84 2.56 -4.28 15.12
N VAL A 85 2.33 -5.58 14.88
CA VAL A 85 2.09 -6.56 15.96
C VAL A 85 3.37 -6.87 16.73
N LEU A 86 4.45 -7.23 16.03
CA LEU A 86 5.71 -7.66 16.65
C LEU A 86 6.43 -6.53 17.37
N LYS A 87 6.26 -5.29 16.91
CA LYS A 87 6.95 -4.09 17.43
C LYS A 87 8.48 -4.24 17.43
N LYS A 88 8.99 -5.03 16.50
CA LYS A 88 10.41 -5.35 16.31
C LYS A 88 10.70 -5.53 14.83
N ASP A 89 11.94 -5.27 14.46
CA ASP A 89 12.45 -5.65 13.16
C ASP A 89 12.37 -7.18 13.01
N PHE A 90 12.05 -7.65 11.82
CA PHE A 90 11.96 -9.09 11.57
C PHE A 90 12.39 -9.48 10.17
N LYS A 91 12.76 -10.76 10.04
CA LYS A 91 12.95 -11.44 8.75
C LYS A 91 12.07 -12.66 8.69
N THR A 92 11.64 -13.01 7.48
CA THR A 92 10.94 -14.27 7.21
C THR A 92 11.88 -15.25 6.53
N TYR A 93 11.68 -16.54 6.79
CA TYR A 93 12.48 -17.58 6.17
C TYR A 93 11.69 -18.86 5.94
N THR A 94 12.19 -19.66 4.99
CA THR A 94 11.70 -21.01 4.73
C THR A 94 12.76 -22.03 5.09
N THR A 95 12.33 -23.22 5.53
CA THR A 95 13.22 -24.32 5.88
C THR A 95 13.00 -25.53 4.96
N ASN A 96 14.00 -26.39 4.86
CA ASN A 96 13.84 -27.72 4.26
C ASN A 96 13.24 -28.72 5.27
N LYS A 97 12.96 -29.95 4.84
CA LYS A 97 12.45 -31.03 5.72
C LYS A 97 13.34 -31.35 6.94
N LYS A 98 14.60 -30.92 6.92
CA LYS A 98 15.59 -31.11 8.00
C LYS A 98 15.78 -29.84 8.85
N GLY A 99 14.94 -28.82 8.68
CA GLY A 99 15.00 -27.56 9.43
C GLY A 99 16.05 -26.55 8.97
N LYS A 100 16.83 -26.82 7.91
CA LYS A 100 17.83 -25.84 7.42
C LYS A 100 17.18 -24.72 6.62
N ILE A 101 17.55 -23.48 6.90
CA ILE A 101 17.10 -22.27 6.17
C ILE A 101 17.50 -22.37 4.70
N LYS A 102 16.55 -22.11 3.79
CA LYS A 102 16.77 -22.09 2.34
C LYS A 102 16.74 -20.69 1.74
N LYS A 103 15.79 -19.87 2.18
CA LYS A 103 15.55 -18.52 1.67
C LYS A 103 15.17 -17.65 2.84
N GLU A 104 15.76 -16.47 2.89
CA GLU A 104 15.52 -15.44 3.89
C GLU A 104 15.11 -14.15 3.18
N SER A 105 14.19 -13.39 3.77
CA SER A 105 13.79 -12.09 3.26
C SER A 105 14.79 -10.99 3.65
N LYS A 106 14.62 -9.80 3.07
CA LYS A 106 15.15 -8.57 3.68
C LYS A 106 14.58 -8.36 5.09
N VAL A 107 15.23 -7.49 5.87
CA VAL A 107 14.67 -6.99 7.13
C VAL A 107 13.42 -6.17 6.81
N TYR A 108 12.34 -6.43 7.54
CA TYR A 108 11.20 -5.54 7.65
C TYR A 108 11.34 -4.79 8.96
N HIS A 109 11.42 -3.48 8.87
CA HIS A 109 11.69 -2.60 9.99
C HIS A 109 10.40 -2.24 10.72
N TYR A 110 10.48 -2.25 12.04
CA TYR A 110 9.51 -1.61 12.91
C TYR A 110 9.99 -0.21 13.24
N ASN A 111 9.10 0.77 13.10
CA ASN A 111 9.39 2.11 13.56
C ASN A 111 8.19 2.68 14.29
N LYS A 112 8.37 2.88 15.59
CA LYS A 112 7.35 3.49 16.43
C LYS A 112 6.96 4.88 15.95
N SER A 113 7.81 5.65 15.29
CA SER A 113 7.53 7.03 14.89
C SER A 113 7.14 7.18 13.41
N ASP A 114 7.26 6.13 12.61
CA ASP A 114 7.04 6.18 11.16
C ASP A 114 6.46 4.87 10.66
N PHE A 115 5.12 4.80 10.59
CA PHE A 115 4.41 3.61 10.08
C PHE A 115 4.92 3.16 8.70
N TYR A 116 5.43 4.08 7.88
CA TYR A 116 5.92 3.76 6.55
C TYR A 116 7.44 3.58 6.46
N ALA A 117 8.08 3.08 7.53
CA ALA A 117 9.54 2.95 7.57
C ALA A 117 10.13 2.04 6.48
N ASN A 118 9.36 1.04 6.02
CA ASN A 118 9.79 0.11 4.98
C ASN A 118 9.68 0.64 3.54
N TYR A 119 9.17 1.87 3.37
CA TYR A 119 8.84 2.43 2.07
C TYR A 119 9.82 3.49 1.58
N LYS A 120 10.96 3.69 2.27
CA LYS A 120 11.83 4.87 2.13
C LYS A 120 12.62 5.01 0.81
N ASP A 121 12.67 3.97 -0.02
CA ASP A 121 13.51 3.99 -1.21
C ASP A 121 12.91 4.85 -2.35
N MET A 122 13.72 5.77 -2.88
CA MET A 122 13.47 6.50 -4.13
C MET A 122 12.16 7.31 -4.18
N ILE A 123 11.76 7.92 -3.06
CA ILE A 123 10.53 8.72 -2.98
C ILE A 123 10.79 10.17 -3.43
N LYS A 124 10.08 10.63 -4.46
CA LYS A 124 9.83 12.08 -4.65
C LYS A 124 8.62 12.46 -3.82
N SER A 125 8.59 13.68 -3.30
CA SER A 125 7.52 14.15 -2.41
C SER A 125 6.12 14.08 -3.03
N ASP A 126 6.01 14.07 -4.36
CA ASP A 126 4.77 14.12 -5.13
C ASP A 126 4.63 12.97 -6.15
N ARG A 127 5.60 12.05 -6.23
CA ARG A 127 5.62 11.02 -7.28
C ARG A 127 6.47 9.80 -6.93
N SER A 128 6.06 8.65 -7.44
CA SER A 128 6.88 7.45 -7.57
C SER A 128 6.80 6.95 -9.04
N GLU A 129 7.92 6.46 -9.57
CA GLU A 129 8.03 6.00 -10.95
C GLU A 129 8.93 4.77 -11.05
N ILE A 130 8.55 3.83 -11.93
CA ILE A 130 9.39 2.70 -12.37
C ILE A 130 9.77 2.93 -13.82
N LYS A 131 11.05 2.78 -14.12
CA LYS A 131 11.61 2.89 -15.47
C LYS A 131 12.16 1.55 -15.92
N ASP A 132 12.05 1.27 -17.21
CA ASP A 132 12.71 0.14 -17.84
C ASP A 132 14.21 0.38 -18.04
N PHE A 133 14.90 -0.58 -18.66
CA PHE A 133 16.34 -0.52 -18.94
C PHE A 133 16.75 0.59 -19.91
N LEU A 134 15.80 1.16 -20.66
CA LEU A 134 16.01 2.30 -21.57
C LEU A 134 15.76 3.64 -20.88
N GLY A 135 15.35 3.63 -19.60
CA GLY A 135 15.00 4.83 -18.85
C GLY A 135 13.60 5.37 -19.16
N ILE A 136 12.76 4.61 -19.86
CA ILE A 136 11.38 4.96 -20.18
C ILE A 136 10.49 4.61 -18.99
N VAL A 137 9.57 5.50 -18.62
CA VAL A 137 8.64 5.26 -17.50
C VAL A 137 7.63 4.17 -17.88
N SER A 138 7.67 3.04 -17.18
CA SER A 138 6.77 1.89 -17.35
C SER A 138 5.57 1.96 -16.41
N ALA A 139 5.72 2.60 -15.24
CA ALA A 139 4.62 2.79 -14.30
C ALA A 139 4.85 4.04 -13.45
N ASP A 140 3.77 4.72 -13.06
CA ASP A 140 3.82 5.88 -12.17
C ASP A 140 2.65 5.99 -11.21
N THR A 141 2.92 6.65 -10.08
CA THR A 141 1.91 7.17 -9.17
C THR A 141 2.28 8.62 -8.84
N LYS A 142 1.35 9.55 -9.01
CA LYS A 142 1.62 11.00 -8.96
C LYS A 142 0.52 11.79 -8.27
N LEU A 143 0.88 12.75 -7.42
CA LEU A 143 -0.01 13.80 -6.94
C LEU A 143 -0.32 14.79 -8.08
N ILE A 144 -1.58 14.89 -8.50
CA ILE A 144 -1.99 15.76 -9.60
C ILE A 144 -2.73 17.02 -9.15
N SER A 145 -3.30 16.99 -7.96
CA SER A 145 -3.85 18.14 -7.22
C SER A 145 -3.92 17.77 -5.74
N PRO A 146 -4.21 18.70 -4.82
CA PRO A 146 -4.31 18.37 -3.40
C PRO A 146 -5.18 17.13 -3.17
N ASN A 147 -4.64 16.16 -2.44
CA ASN A 147 -5.30 14.91 -2.08
C ASN A 147 -5.77 14.04 -3.26
N THR A 148 -5.32 14.32 -4.49
CA THR A 148 -5.73 13.60 -5.69
C THR A 148 -4.52 13.01 -6.40
N TYR A 149 -4.58 11.70 -6.60
CA TYR A 149 -3.50 10.88 -7.08
C TYR A 149 -3.90 10.25 -8.42
N LYS A 150 -2.99 10.30 -9.39
CA LYS A 150 -3.09 9.56 -10.64
C LYS A 150 -2.17 8.35 -10.54
N ILE A 151 -2.69 7.18 -10.88
CA ILE A 151 -1.94 5.93 -10.89
C ILE A 151 -1.99 5.40 -12.32
N THR A 152 -0.83 5.24 -12.95
CA THR A 152 -0.70 4.89 -14.37
C THR A 152 0.21 3.69 -14.57
N ASN A 153 -0.25 2.75 -15.38
CA ASN A 153 0.60 1.75 -16.01
C ASN A 153 0.76 2.10 -17.49
N TYR A 154 2.00 2.22 -17.92
CA TYR A 154 2.39 2.40 -19.31
C TYR A 154 2.73 1.02 -19.86
N VAL A 155 1.74 0.37 -20.49
CA VAL A 155 1.97 -0.94 -21.11
C VAL A 155 2.99 -0.78 -22.23
N THR A 156 4.14 -1.44 -22.09
CA THR A 156 5.15 -1.59 -23.14
C THR A 156 4.85 -2.89 -23.91
N ASP A 157 3.87 -2.90 -24.81
CA ASP A 157 3.64 -4.13 -25.60
C ASP A 157 4.71 -4.26 -26.70
N ARG A 158 5.53 -5.31 -26.53
CA ARG A 158 6.23 -6.14 -27.54
C ARG A 158 6.95 -5.45 -28.71
N GLY A 159 8.28 -5.47 -28.63
CA GLY A 159 9.12 -5.99 -29.73
C GLY A 159 9.34 -5.12 -30.98
N PHE A 160 9.01 -3.83 -30.97
CA PHE A 160 9.34 -2.91 -32.07
C PHE A 160 10.00 -1.61 -31.58
N LEU A 161 10.87 -1.07 -32.44
CA LEU A 161 11.71 0.12 -32.24
C LEU A 161 10.95 1.42 -31.87
N ILE A 162 9.61 1.40 -31.89
CA ILE A 162 8.73 2.51 -31.51
C ILE A 162 7.59 1.95 -30.65
N THR A 163 7.65 2.20 -29.34
CA THR A 163 6.61 1.83 -28.38
C THR A 163 5.55 2.93 -28.29
N ILE A 164 4.28 2.62 -28.55
CA ILE A 164 3.15 3.53 -28.26
C ILE A 164 2.53 3.07 -26.93
N PRO A 165 2.73 3.79 -25.81
CA PRO A 165 2.20 3.39 -24.52
C PRO A 165 0.67 3.45 -24.54
N MET A 166 0.00 2.31 -24.34
CA MET A 166 -1.42 2.30 -23.98
C MET A 166 -1.53 2.72 -22.51
N ASN A 167 -1.87 3.99 -22.28
CA ASN A 167 -2.01 4.54 -20.93
C ASN A 167 -3.22 3.94 -20.24
N MET A 168 -3.00 3.04 -19.28
CA MET A 168 -4.04 2.59 -18.36
C MET A 168 -3.88 3.36 -17.06
N ALA A 169 -4.69 4.41 -16.89
CA ALA A 169 -4.74 5.19 -15.66
C ALA A 169 -6.01 4.91 -14.84
N PHE A 170 -5.93 5.24 -13.56
CA PHE A 170 -7.06 5.50 -12.68
C PHE A 170 -6.67 6.59 -11.67
N TYR A 171 -7.66 7.08 -10.93
CA TYR A 171 -7.54 8.23 -10.07
C TYR A 171 -8.10 7.90 -8.70
N VAL A 172 -7.39 8.31 -7.66
CA VAL A 172 -7.80 8.16 -6.27
C VAL A 172 -7.80 9.53 -5.61
N LYS A 173 -8.83 9.85 -4.83
CA LYS A 173 -8.93 11.12 -4.12
C LYS A 173 -9.30 10.92 -2.66
N GLN A 174 -8.50 11.50 -1.75
CA GLN A 174 -8.85 11.59 -0.33
C GLN A 174 -9.85 12.74 -0.18
N VAL A 175 -11.10 12.39 0.09
CA VAL A 175 -12.18 13.38 0.26
C VAL A 175 -12.39 13.77 1.72
N SER A 176 -11.88 12.95 2.65
CA SER A 176 -11.77 13.26 4.09
C SER A 176 -10.73 12.33 4.73
N ASP A 177 -10.40 12.57 5.99
CA ASP A 177 -9.49 11.72 6.78
C ASP A 177 -9.89 10.24 6.77
N SER A 178 -11.20 9.92 6.71
CA SER A 178 -11.70 8.55 6.73
C SER A 178 -12.24 8.05 5.40
N LYS A 179 -12.04 8.78 4.29
CA LYS A 179 -12.66 8.41 2.99
C LYS A 179 -11.77 8.69 1.78
N PHE A 180 -11.62 7.65 0.97
CA PHE A 180 -11.08 7.68 -0.38
C PHE A 180 -12.14 7.32 -1.42
N ILE A 181 -12.04 7.90 -2.61
CA ILE A 181 -12.81 7.51 -3.79
C ILE A 181 -11.87 7.14 -4.93
N TRP A 182 -12.26 6.15 -5.73
CA TRP A 182 -11.57 5.67 -6.92
C TRP A 182 -12.44 5.93 -8.14
N SER A 183 -11.83 6.43 -9.21
CA SER A 183 -12.47 6.63 -10.51
C SER A 183 -11.51 6.28 -11.65
N LEU A 184 -12.01 5.72 -12.74
CA LEU A 184 -11.27 5.60 -14.00
C LEU A 184 -11.03 6.96 -14.70
N ASN A 185 -11.79 8.00 -14.33
CA ASN A 185 -11.72 9.36 -14.89
C ASN A 185 -11.29 10.40 -13.85
N ASN A 186 -10.50 11.39 -14.26
CA ASN A 186 -9.94 12.41 -13.36
C ASN A 186 -10.95 13.44 -12.82
N ASN A 187 -12.12 13.54 -13.44
CA ASN A 187 -13.20 14.44 -13.03
C ASN A 187 -14.09 13.84 -11.94
N PHE A 188 -13.95 12.55 -11.64
CA PHE A 188 -14.74 11.83 -10.63
C PHE A 188 -16.27 11.86 -10.89
N ASP A 189 -16.70 12.02 -12.14
CA ASP A 189 -18.13 11.99 -12.51
C ASP A 189 -18.77 10.61 -12.25
N LYS A 190 -17.95 9.55 -12.34
CA LYS A 190 -18.32 8.19 -11.97
C LYS A 190 -17.34 7.67 -10.93
N ILE A 191 -17.84 7.23 -9.78
CA ILE A 191 -17.05 6.58 -8.73
C ILE A 191 -17.18 5.07 -8.89
N ASP A 192 -16.06 4.40 -9.15
CA ASP A 192 -16.02 2.94 -9.29
C ASP A 192 -15.97 2.25 -7.93
N TYR A 193 -15.19 2.81 -6.99
CA TYR A 193 -15.08 2.30 -5.63
C TYR A 193 -14.98 3.42 -4.60
N THR A 194 -15.58 3.18 -3.44
CA THR A 194 -15.47 4.04 -2.25
C THR A 194 -14.81 3.24 -1.13
N PHE A 195 -13.78 3.81 -0.51
CA PHE A 195 -13.03 3.24 0.61
C PHE A 195 -13.30 4.10 1.84
N THR A 196 -13.79 3.49 2.91
CA THR A 196 -14.18 4.19 4.13
C THR A 196 -13.63 3.52 5.37
N LEU A 197 -13.19 4.32 6.33
CA LEU A 197 -12.86 3.87 7.67
C LEU A 197 -14.08 4.10 8.58
N GLU A 198 -14.68 3.00 9.02
CA GLU A 198 -15.90 3.00 9.83
C GLU A 198 -15.75 1.94 10.93
N ASN A 199 -15.95 2.31 12.20
CA ASN A 199 -15.90 1.38 13.34
C ASN A 199 -14.61 0.54 13.41
N LYS A 200 -13.45 1.18 13.18
CA LYS A 200 -12.12 0.53 13.11
C LYS A 200 -11.99 -0.53 12.01
N LYS A 201 -12.77 -0.39 10.93
CA LYS A 201 -12.71 -1.25 9.75
C LYS A 201 -12.51 -0.42 8.50
N LEU A 202 -11.75 -0.95 7.56
CA LEU A 202 -11.77 -0.52 6.17
C LEU A 202 -12.93 -1.23 5.48
N ILE A 203 -13.86 -0.48 4.90
CA ILE A 203 -14.98 -1.00 4.11
C ILE A 203 -14.83 -0.46 2.69
N VAL A 204 -14.93 -1.35 1.69
CA VAL A 204 -14.85 -0.97 0.28
C VAL A 204 -16.15 -1.32 -0.41
N ARG A 205 -16.75 -0.32 -1.04
CA ARG A 205 -18.02 -0.42 -1.77
C ARG A 205 -17.81 -0.14 -3.26
N ASN A 206 -18.54 -0.83 -4.14
CA ASN A 206 -18.53 -0.56 -5.58
C ASN A 206 -19.54 0.55 -5.96
N ASP A 207 -19.66 0.83 -7.26
CA ASP A 207 -20.60 1.81 -7.84
C ASP A 207 -22.10 1.51 -7.58
N LYS A 208 -22.42 0.32 -7.04
CA LYS A 208 -23.76 -0.10 -6.62
C LYS A 208 -23.93 -0.14 -5.10
N GLU A 209 -23.00 0.46 -4.35
CA GLU A 209 -22.95 0.46 -2.88
C GLU A 209 -22.81 -0.93 -2.26
N GLN A 210 -22.44 -1.95 -3.04
CA GLN A 210 -22.23 -3.30 -2.54
C GLN A 210 -20.84 -3.41 -1.92
N ILE A 211 -20.75 -4.01 -0.72
CA ILE A 211 -19.47 -4.28 -0.07
C ILE A 211 -18.69 -5.30 -0.91
N VAL A 212 -17.55 -4.86 -1.45
CA VAL A 212 -16.59 -5.68 -2.19
C VAL A 212 -15.73 -6.44 -1.21
N PHE A 213 -15.21 -5.74 -0.21
CA PHE A 213 -14.50 -6.34 0.90
C PHE A 213 -14.52 -5.46 2.15
N THR A 214 -14.24 -6.09 3.29
CA THR A 214 -13.98 -5.44 4.58
C THR A 214 -12.63 -5.92 5.10
N ALA A 215 -11.86 -5.04 5.72
CA ALA A 215 -10.63 -5.39 6.41
C ALA A 215 -10.58 -4.77 7.79
N TYR A 216 -10.12 -5.53 8.77
CA TYR A 216 -10.05 -5.06 10.14
C TYR A 216 -9.03 -5.86 10.94
N ARG A 217 -8.46 -5.23 11.96
CA ARG A 217 -7.56 -5.89 12.90
C ARG A 217 -8.32 -6.30 14.15
N ASN A 218 -7.96 -7.47 14.69
CA ASN A 218 -8.30 -7.87 16.04
C ASN A 218 -7.06 -8.49 16.69
N GLU A 219 -6.52 -7.84 17.72
CA GLU A 219 -5.28 -8.26 18.41
C GLU A 219 -4.14 -8.55 17.43
N ASN A 220 -3.73 -9.82 17.35
CA ASN A 220 -2.64 -10.35 16.54
C ASN A 220 -3.13 -10.95 15.21
N SER A 221 -4.36 -10.65 14.80
CA SER A 221 -4.94 -11.06 13.52
C SER A 221 -5.42 -9.88 12.67
N LEU A 222 -5.09 -9.90 11.38
CA LEU A 222 -5.67 -9.04 10.34
C LEU A 222 -6.66 -9.86 9.53
N PHE A 223 -7.92 -9.46 9.56
CA PHE A 223 -8.99 -10.07 8.79
C PHE A 223 -9.22 -9.31 7.49
N PHE A 224 -9.47 -10.09 6.45
CA PHE A 224 -9.90 -9.60 5.14
C PHE A 224 -11.05 -10.46 4.65
N GLU A 225 -12.21 -9.85 4.44
CA GLU A 225 -13.47 -10.53 4.15
C GLU A 225 -14.04 -10.03 2.84
N THR A 226 -14.30 -10.93 1.92
CA THR A 226 -15.06 -10.68 0.68
C THR A 226 -16.42 -11.37 0.78
N ALA A 227 -17.25 -11.20 -0.25
CA ALA A 227 -18.51 -11.95 -0.35
C ALA A 227 -18.35 -13.49 -0.40
N LYS A 228 -17.17 -14.01 -0.75
CA LYS A 228 -16.93 -15.46 -0.95
C LYS A 228 -15.97 -16.07 0.06
N ASP A 229 -14.94 -15.32 0.41
CA ASP A 229 -13.80 -15.80 1.16
C ASP A 229 -13.50 -14.88 2.33
N LYS A 230 -13.17 -15.48 3.46
CA LYS A 230 -12.60 -14.84 4.66
C LYS A 230 -11.15 -15.28 4.82
N PHE A 231 -10.26 -14.32 4.84
CA PHE A 231 -8.84 -14.51 5.10
C PHE A 231 -8.49 -13.95 6.49
N GLU A 232 -7.60 -14.64 7.18
CA GLU A 232 -7.01 -14.20 8.44
C GLU A 232 -5.50 -14.34 8.35
N TYR A 233 -4.78 -13.26 8.59
CA TYR A 233 -3.33 -13.23 8.72
C TYR A 233 -3.00 -13.04 10.19
N LYS A 234 -2.40 -14.05 10.81
CA LYS A 234 -2.18 -14.11 12.24
C LYS A 234 -0.68 -14.16 12.56
N VAL A 235 -0.29 -13.46 13.62
CA VAL A 235 1.03 -13.60 14.24
C VAL A 235 0.93 -14.60 15.39
N ASN A 236 1.59 -15.74 15.23
CA ASN A 236 1.81 -16.73 16.27
C ASN A 236 3.22 -16.51 16.86
N GLU A 237 3.26 -15.85 18.02
CA GLU A 237 4.52 -15.53 18.73
C GLU A 237 5.16 -16.74 19.41
N GLU A 238 4.36 -17.69 19.88
CA GLU A 238 4.86 -18.90 20.56
C GLU A 238 5.70 -19.77 19.62
N ASP A 239 5.27 -19.89 18.36
CA ASP A 239 5.96 -20.69 17.36
C ASP A 239 6.86 -19.89 16.42
N SER A 240 6.93 -18.57 16.57
CA SER A 240 7.58 -17.63 15.65
C SER A 240 7.12 -17.83 14.19
N GLN A 241 5.79 -17.85 13.99
CA GLN A 241 5.16 -18.06 12.69
C GLN A 241 4.15 -16.97 12.35
N PHE A 242 4.11 -16.61 11.08
CA PHE A 242 2.96 -15.94 10.48
C PHE A 242 2.08 -17.01 9.84
N GLU A 243 0.80 -17.01 10.18
CA GLU A 243 -0.16 -17.99 9.72
C GLU A 243 -1.19 -17.28 8.84
N SER A 244 -1.52 -17.89 7.70
CA SER A 244 -2.60 -17.43 6.83
C SER A 244 -3.69 -18.47 6.80
N TYR A 245 -4.92 -18.08 7.14
CA TYR A 245 -6.09 -18.94 7.10
C TYR A 245 -7.04 -18.47 6.00
N LYS A 246 -7.67 -19.42 5.32
CA LYS A 246 -8.76 -19.18 4.38
C LYS A 246 -9.99 -19.95 4.84
N ASN A 247 -11.08 -19.24 5.09
CA ASN A 247 -12.35 -19.79 5.60
C ASN A 247 -12.15 -20.67 6.84
N GLY A 248 -11.29 -20.21 7.77
CA GLY A 248 -10.95 -20.90 9.02
C GLY A 248 -9.98 -22.07 8.89
N LYS A 249 -9.49 -22.39 7.67
CA LYS A 249 -8.51 -23.46 7.45
C LYS A 249 -7.13 -22.87 7.22
N LEU A 250 -6.11 -23.43 7.88
CA LEU A 250 -4.72 -23.04 7.66
C LEU A 250 -4.37 -23.26 6.18
N PHE A 251 -3.95 -22.18 5.52
CA PHE A 251 -3.59 -22.15 4.12
C PHE A 251 -2.07 -22.10 3.93
N GLU A 252 -1.37 -21.29 4.73
CA GLU A 252 0.08 -21.12 4.67
C GLU A 252 0.65 -20.77 6.05
N SER A 253 1.88 -21.17 6.31
CA SER A 253 2.65 -20.77 7.49
C SER A 253 4.06 -20.36 7.08
N LEU A 254 4.53 -19.21 7.57
CA LEU A 254 5.84 -18.67 7.28
C LEU A 254 6.60 -18.40 8.58
N LYS A 255 7.80 -18.96 8.73
CA LYS A 255 8.63 -18.73 9.91
C LYS A 255 9.24 -17.33 9.87
N TYR A 256 9.40 -16.72 11.04
CA TYR A 256 10.11 -15.47 11.20
C TYR A 256 11.15 -15.53 12.32
N LYS A 257 12.07 -14.58 12.29
CA LYS A 257 13.01 -14.26 13.38
C LYS A 257 12.94 -12.76 13.61
N THR A 258 12.89 -12.33 14.87
CA THR A 258 13.03 -10.92 15.23
C THR A 258 14.50 -10.56 15.35
N GLU A 259 14.85 -9.31 15.05
CA GLU A 259 16.19 -8.74 15.28
C GLU A 259 16.24 -7.88 16.54
#